data_AF-A0A1N6J4E4-F1
#
_entry.id   AF-A0A1N6J4E4-F1
#
_cell.length_a   1.000
_cell.length_b   1.000
_cell.length_c   1.000
_cell.angle_alpha   90.00
_cell.angle_beta   90.00
_cell.angle_gamma   90.00
#
_symmetry.space_group_name_H-M   'P 1'
#
loop_
_entity.id
_entity.type
_entity.pdbx_description
1 polymer ?
#
loop_
_entity_poly.entity_id
_entity_poly.type
_entity_poly.pdbx_seq_one_letter_code
_entity_poly.pdbx_strand_id
1 'polypeptide(L)'
;MSLRPLFPMKYNVFSWARQPHQPKLGLKFSLFFFFVFLSFFTTKAQSISPENRDCIKLICKTFSIINYKSELGSEALKELTNISKFDHNSSIKKVTVQIPTQQIIKDNDTNSKKTITKLVYTAIGILALGAILFFIYRKRNNSLLHTKYKGLLDKIQIQQKTEIPDLSDVQDENIPKEQSSNIADETFNAILKKIIKFENSDKYLKKDINLTWLSNHLNTNTKYLSEVIKVHRNKSFNNYINGLRIEYITRQLYENPVYREYKITYLAEECGYASPQVFVIAFKRETGVTPSYFIEQLKDQSNENYQESIS
;
A
#
# COMPACT_ATOMS: atom_id res chain seq x y z
N MET A 1 50.55 31.61 6.02
CA MET A 1 50.90 30.21 6.37
C MET A 1 49.65 29.37 6.19
N SER A 2 49.63 28.51 5.17
CA SER A 2 48.46 27.78 4.71
C SER A 2 48.06 26.65 5.67
N LEU A 3 46.78 26.58 6.01
CA LEU A 3 46.18 25.43 6.69
C LEU A 3 45.56 24.52 5.62
N ARG A 4 46.13 23.32 5.44
CA ARG A 4 45.54 22.24 4.64
C ARG A 4 44.31 21.66 5.37
N PRO A 5 43.23 21.31 4.66
CA PRO A 5 42.15 20.52 5.23
C PRO A 5 42.57 19.03 5.32
N LEU A 6 42.48 18.46 6.52
CA LEU A 6 42.48 17.01 6.72
C LEU A 6 41.08 16.47 6.39
N PHE A 7 41.02 15.63 5.35
CA PHE A 7 39.90 14.81 4.83
C PHE A 7 38.87 15.47 3.89
N PRO A 8 38.75 14.97 2.63
CA PRO A 8 37.63 15.28 1.74
C PRO A 8 36.49 14.26 1.96
N MET A 9 35.40 14.65 2.60
CA MET A 9 34.14 13.88 2.54
C MET A 9 33.30 14.34 1.36
N LYS A 10 33.53 13.75 0.18
CA LYS A 10 32.52 13.66 -0.88
C LYS A 10 31.86 12.27 -0.82
N TYR A 11 30.99 12.06 0.16
CA TYR A 11 30.04 10.94 0.09
C TYR A 11 28.77 11.44 -0.57
N ASN A 12 28.66 11.19 -1.87
CA ASN A 12 27.45 11.42 -2.64
C ASN A 12 26.48 10.26 -2.31
N VAL A 13 25.38 10.56 -1.62
CA VAL A 13 24.42 9.56 -1.06
C VAL A 13 23.86 8.59 -2.12
N PHE A 14 23.95 8.95 -3.41
CA PHE A 14 23.45 8.14 -4.53
C PHE A 14 24.40 7.04 -5.03
N SER A 15 25.70 7.05 -4.72
CA SER A 15 26.63 6.01 -5.22
C SER A 15 26.55 4.69 -4.45
N TRP A 16 25.93 4.69 -3.26
CA TRP A 16 25.80 3.52 -2.39
C TRP A 16 24.67 2.55 -2.82
N ALA A 17 23.78 2.98 -3.72
CA ALA A 17 22.59 2.20 -4.11
C ALA A 17 22.85 1.11 -5.18
N ARG A 18 24.09 0.92 -5.66
CA ARG A 18 24.38 0.13 -6.88
C ARG A 18 25.42 -0.99 -6.67
N GLN A 19 25.30 -1.76 -5.59
CA GLN A 19 26.15 -2.95 -5.33
C GLN A 19 25.29 -4.20 -5.05
N PRO A 20 25.66 -5.41 -5.53
CA PRO A 20 24.70 -6.50 -5.79
C PRO A 20 24.53 -7.53 -4.66
N HIS A 21 25.20 -7.39 -3.51
CA HIS A 21 25.07 -8.35 -2.41
C HIS A 21 24.50 -7.70 -1.14
N GLN A 22 23.30 -8.15 -0.77
CA GLN A 22 22.52 -7.69 0.38
C GLN A 22 22.68 -8.66 1.57
N PRO A 23 22.49 -8.15 2.80
CA PRO A 23 21.43 -8.75 3.62
C PRO A 23 20.44 -7.73 4.23
N LYS A 24 19.21 -8.25 4.43
CA LYS A 24 18.03 -7.80 5.21
C LYS A 24 17.54 -6.35 5.07
N LEU A 25 16.46 -6.22 4.30
CA LEU A 25 15.71 -5.02 3.93
C LEU A 25 15.17 -4.20 5.13
N GLY A 26 14.95 -4.81 6.30
CA GLY A 26 14.35 -4.15 7.48
C GLY A 26 15.28 -3.18 8.23
N LEU A 27 16.58 -3.49 8.31
CA LEU A 27 17.55 -2.64 9.02
C LEU A 27 17.85 -1.35 8.22
N LYS A 28 17.77 -1.44 6.89
CA LYS A 28 18.02 -0.33 5.95
C LYS A 28 16.93 0.74 5.99
N PHE A 29 15.67 0.35 6.21
CA PHE A 29 14.56 1.30 6.39
C PHE A 29 14.66 2.06 7.73
N SER A 30 15.09 1.39 8.79
CA SER A 30 15.31 2.02 10.09
C SER A 30 16.47 3.04 10.04
N LEU A 31 17.59 2.68 9.40
CA LEU A 31 18.72 3.59 9.17
C LEU A 31 18.35 4.78 8.26
N PHE A 32 17.54 4.57 7.23
CA PHE A 32 17.10 5.66 6.34
C PHE A 32 16.22 6.68 7.07
N PHE A 33 15.19 6.23 7.81
CA PHE A 33 14.37 7.13 8.62
C PHE A 33 15.18 7.80 9.74
N PHE A 34 16.17 7.09 10.30
CA PHE A 34 17.10 7.65 11.28
C PHE A 34 17.98 8.78 10.69
N PHE A 35 18.52 8.64 9.48
CA PHE A 35 19.29 9.70 8.83
C PHE A 35 18.43 10.90 8.42
N VAL A 36 17.18 10.67 7.98
CA VAL A 36 16.21 11.74 7.73
C VAL A 36 15.86 12.48 9.03
N PHE A 37 15.68 11.75 10.13
CA PHE A 37 15.42 12.31 11.46
C PHE A 37 16.62 13.09 12.03
N LEU A 38 17.85 12.59 11.81
CA LEU A 38 19.09 13.25 12.21
C LEU A 38 19.38 14.50 11.36
N SER A 39 19.09 14.46 10.05
CA SER A 39 19.13 15.63 9.16
C SER A 39 18.15 16.69 9.64
N PHE A 40 16.91 16.31 9.97
CA PHE A 40 15.89 17.23 10.46
C PHE A 40 16.28 17.89 11.79
N PHE A 41 16.86 17.12 12.72
CA PHE A 41 17.34 17.64 14.01
C PHE A 41 18.58 18.52 13.88
N THR A 42 19.53 18.17 13.01
CA THR A 42 20.74 18.98 12.77
C THR A 42 20.41 20.31 12.08
N THR A 43 19.45 20.34 11.15
CA THR A 43 18.99 21.59 10.53
C THR A 43 18.31 22.52 11.55
N LYS A 44 17.59 21.97 12.54
CA LYS A 44 16.93 22.76 13.60
C LYS A 44 17.84 23.08 14.78
N ALA A 45 18.96 22.36 14.95
CA ALA A 45 19.96 22.61 15.98
C ALA A 45 20.87 23.81 15.68
N GLN A 46 20.87 24.33 14.44
CA GLN A 46 21.59 25.56 14.08
C GLN A 46 21.00 26.82 14.77
N SER A 47 19.78 26.74 15.31
CA SER A 47 19.09 27.83 16.01
C SER A 47 19.12 27.71 17.55
N ILE A 48 19.99 26.86 18.12
CA ILE A 48 20.02 26.57 19.55
C ILE A 48 21.45 26.82 20.10
N SER A 49 21.53 27.34 21.33
CA SER A 49 22.74 27.82 22.01
C SER A 49 23.94 26.85 21.95
N PRO A 50 25.19 27.36 21.97
CA PRO A 50 26.43 26.59 21.72
C PRO A 50 26.61 25.35 22.62
N GLU A 51 26.05 25.38 23.83
CA GLU A 51 26.11 24.31 24.82
C GLU A 51 25.34 23.04 24.38
N ASN A 52 24.22 23.20 23.66
CA ASN A 52 23.45 22.09 23.12
C ASN A 52 24.11 21.42 21.90
N ARG A 53 25.05 22.12 21.24
CA ARG A 53 25.79 21.61 20.09
C ARG A 53 26.76 20.51 20.49
N ASP A 54 27.40 20.66 21.65
CA ASP A 54 28.36 19.69 22.15
C ASP A 54 27.67 18.49 22.80
N CYS A 55 26.49 18.67 23.41
CA CYS A 55 25.62 17.56 23.82
C CYS A 55 25.15 16.72 22.63
N ILE A 56 24.75 17.34 21.50
CA ILE A 56 24.37 16.61 20.29
C ILE A 56 25.57 15.86 19.69
N LYS A 57 26.77 16.46 19.68
CA LYS A 57 28.01 15.75 19.27
C LYS A 57 28.33 14.57 20.20
N LEU A 58 28.14 14.71 21.50
CA LEU A 58 28.38 13.67 22.49
C LEU A 58 27.40 12.50 22.32
N ILE A 59 26.12 12.79 22.05
CA ILE A 59 25.09 11.78 21.76
C ILE A 59 25.42 11.05 20.45
N CYS A 60 25.80 11.76 19.39
CA CYS A 60 26.25 11.13 18.14
C CYS A 60 27.50 10.25 18.33
N LYS A 61 28.46 10.69 19.17
CA LYS A 61 29.71 9.95 19.43
C LYS A 61 29.47 8.72 20.29
N THR A 62 28.61 8.79 21.30
CA THR A 62 28.23 7.64 22.13
C THR A 62 27.41 6.62 21.35
N PHE A 63 26.50 7.04 20.47
CA PHE A 63 25.76 6.12 19.60
C PHE A 63 26.62 5.44 18.53
N SER A 64 27.61 6.17 17.98
CA SER A 64 28.65 5.59 17.11
C SER A 64 29.42 4.47 17.82
N ILE A 65 29.81 4.71 19.08
CA ILE A 65 30.52 3.74 19.91
C ILE A 65 29.63 2.54 20.29
N ILE A 66 28.34 2.76 20.57
CA ILE A 66 27.39 1.68 20.90
C ILE A 66 27.13 0.79 19.68
N ASN A 67 27.04 1.35 18.46
CA ASN A 67 26.91 0.56 17.23
C ASN A 67 28.20 -0.21 16.90
N TYR A 68 29.37 0.38 17.19
CA TYR A 68 30.68 -0.26 17.05
C TYR A 68 30.90 -1.40 18.06
N LYS A 69 30.21 -1.37 19.20
CA LYS A 69 30.30 -2.37 20.28
C LYS A 69 29.74 -3.76 19.91
N SER A 70 29.09 -3.91 18.75
CA SER A 70 28.57 -5.22 18.30
C SER A 70 29.61 -6.10 17.61
N GLU A 71 30.81 -5.59 17.31
CA GLU A 71 31.92 -6.37 16.75
C GLU A 71 33.25 -5.99 17.43
N LEU A 72 33.84 -6.99 18.11
CA LEU A 72 35.19 -7.06 18.70
C LEU A 72 35.48 -6.27 20.00
N GLY A 73 35.93 -7.03 21.01
CA GLY A 73 36.21 -6.58 22.36
C GLY A 73 37.68 -6.26 22.68
N SER A 74 37.87 -5.76 23.90
CA SER A 74 39.11 -5.66 24.71
C SER A 74 40.21 -4.64 24.34
N GLU A 75 40.35 -4.17 23.10
CA GLU A 75 41.43 -3.22 22.76
C GLU A 75 41.10 -1.75 23.13
N ALA A 76 39.83 -1.34 22.98
CA ALA A 76 39.37 0.04 23.26
C ALA A 76 39.36 0.42 24.76
N LEU A 77 39.49 -0.57 25.66
CA LEU A 77 39.47 -0.34 27.11
C LEU A 77 40.81 0.19 27.64
N LYS A 78 41.93 -0.07 26.95
CA LYS A 78 43.28 0.37 27.34
C LYS A 78 43.55 1.85 27.04
N GLU A 79 42.92 2.40 26.00
CA GLU A 79 42.98 3.84 25.68
C GLU A 79 42.22 4.69 26.70
N LEU A 80 41.17 4.15 27.33
CA LEU A 80 40.37 4.84 28.35
C LEU A 80 41.14 5.10 29.66
N THR A 81 42.10 4.25 30.02
CA THR A 81 42.93 4.43 31.24
C THR A 81 44.00 5.52 31.12
N ASN A 82 44.34 5.95 29.91
CA ASN A 82 45.31 7.03 29.70
C ASN A 82 44.67 8.42 29.68
N ILE A 83 43.37 8.52 29.35
CA ILE A 83 42.64 9.80 29.33
C ILE A 83 42.25 10.26 30.75
N SER A 84 42.15 9.34 31.71
CA SER A 84 41.85 9.67 33.12
C SER A 84 43.03 10.23 33.92
N LYS A 85 44.22 10.40 33.30
CA LYS A 85 45.43 10.93 33.95
C LYS A 85 45.74 12.40 33.62
N PHE A 86 44.85 13.11 32.92
CA PHE A 86 45.06 14.53 32.62
C PHE A 86 44.64 15.39 33.83
N ASP A 87 45.64 15.74 34.63
CA ASP A 87 45.58 16.59 35.81
C ASP A 87 45.18 18.04 35.45
N HIS A 88 44.07 18.52 36.01
CA HIS A 88 43.71 19.95 36.00
C HIS A 88 43.41 20.43 37.42
N ASN A 89 44.28 20.08 38.37
CA ASN A 89 44.12 20.44 39.78
C ASN A 89 45.23 21.41 40.24
N SER A 90 45.20 22.66 39.78
CA SER A 90 46.03 23.72 40.42
C SER A 90 45.53 25.15 40.27
N SER A 91 44.73 25.50 39.26
CA SER A 91 44.33 26.92 39.04
C SER A 91 42.88 27.27 39.38
N ILE A 92 42.00 26.30 39.66
CA ILE A 92 40.57 26.59 39.95
C ILE A 92 40.32 26.95 41.42
N LYS A 93 41.27 26.66 42.33
CA LYS A 93 41.04 26.77 43.79
C LYS A 93 41.14 28.19 44.38
N LYS A 94 41.56 29.21 43.62
CA LYS A 94 41.73 30.58 44.13
C LYS A 94 40.67 31.58 43.65
N VAL A 95 39.77 31.18 42.76
CA VAL A 95 38.62 32.01 42.31
C VAL A 95 37.32 31.39 42.82
N THR A 96 37.27 31.09 44.11
CA THR A 96 36.07 30.59 44.78
C THR A 96 35.85 31.38 46.06
N VAL A 97 35.67 32.68 45.92
CA VAL A 97 35.11 33.52 46.97
C VAL A 97 33.82 34.11 46.39
N GLN A 98 32.69 33.63 46.94
CA GLN A 98 31.34 34.21 46.88
C GLN A 98 30.53 34.16 45.56
N ILE A 99 29.91 33.01 45.22
CA ILE A 99 28.62 32.97 44.50
C ILE A 99 27.81 31.75 45.02
N PRO A 100 26.52 31.90 45.39
CA PRO A 100 25.68 30.79 45.87
C PRO A 100 25.34 29.82 44.72
N THR A 101 26.25 28.91 44.41
CA THR A 101 26.19 28.04 43.23
C THR A 101 25.52 26.68 43.49
N GLN A 102 25.38 26.26 44.75
CA GLN A 102 24.84 24.92 45.06
C GLN A 102 23.31 24.80 45.02
N GLN A 103 22.56 25.89 45.17
CA GLN A 103 21.09 25.90 45.01
C GLN A 103 20.67 26.03 43.53
N ILE A 104 21.35 26.91 42.77
CA ILE A 104 21.04 27.17 41.35
C ILE A 104 21.26 25.91 40.48
N ILE A 105 22.27 25.08 40.78
CA ILE A 105 22.54 23.85 40.02
C ILE A 105 21.50 22.75 40.30
N LYS A 106 21.05 22.59 41.55
CA LYS A 106 20.01 21.59 41.92
C LYS A 106 18.63 21.96 41.34
N ASP A 107 18.30 23.24 41.29
CA ASP A 107 17.04 23.72 40.74
C ASP A 107 17.01 23.62 39.21
N ASN A 108 18.14 23.89 38.53
CA ASN A 108 18.25 23.77 37.07
C ASN A 108 18.23 22.30 36.59
N ASP A 109 18.88 21.38 37.32
CA ASP A 109 18.86 19.94 37.00
C ASP A 109 17.47 19.32 37.19
N THR A 110 16.76 19.73 38.25
CA THR A 110 15.40 19.23 38.50
C THR A 110 14.39 19.80 37.51
N ASN A 111 14.51 21.07 37.12
CA ASN A 111 13.66 21.69 36.10
C ASN A 111 13.90 21.11 34.71
N SER A 112 15.16 20.83 34.34
CA SER A 112 15.51 20.17 33.08
C SER A 112 14.97 18.74 33.01
N LYS A 113 15.14 17.96 34.08
CA LYS A 113 14.56 16.60 34.18
C LYS A 113 13.04 16.61 34.07
N LYS A 114 12.35 17.54 34.75
CA LYS A 114 10.89 17.71 34.65
C LYS A 114 10.43 18.09 33.24
N THR A 115 11.24 18.86 32.50
CA THR A 115 10.94 19.26 31.12
C THR A 115 11.07 18.08 30.17
N ILE A 116 12.13 17.28 30.34
CA ILE A 116 12.37 16.07 29.55
C ILE A 116 11.26 15.03 29.81
N THR A 117 10.89 14.77 31.08
CA THR A 117 9.82 13.80 31.36
C THR A 117 8.48 14.21 30.77
N LYS A 118 8.11 15.49 30.84
CA LYS A 118 6.91 16.02 30.16
C LYS A 118 6.95 15.78 28.64
N LEU A 119 8.09 16.02 28.00
CA LEU A 119 8.26 15.81 26.56
C LEU A 119 8.16 14.33 26.16
N VAL A 120 8.67 13.43 27.01
CA VAL A 120 8.52 11.98 26.81
C VAL A 120 7.05 11.56 26.89
N TYR A 121 6.30 12.02 27.90
CA TYR A 121 4.87 11.70 28.01
C TYR A 121 4.03 12.27 26.87
N THR A 122 4.32 13.48 26.37
CA THR A 122 3.61 14.02 25.20
C THR A 122 3.93 13.24 23.93
N ALA A 123 5.19 12.82 23.73
CA ALA A 123 5.57 11.97 22.62
C ALA A 123 4.85 10.60 22.67
N ILE A 124 4.77 9.98 23.85
CA ILE A 124 4.01 8.72 24.04
C ILE A 124 2.52 8.94 23.71
N GLY A 125 1.92 10.04 24.17
CA GLY A 125 0.53 10.38 23.87
C GLY A 125 0.27 10.52 22.37
N ILE A 126 1.17 11.17 21.63
CA ILE A 126 1.08 11.32 20.17
C ILE A 126 1.21 9.96 19.47
N LEU A 127 2.14 9.10 19.92
CA LEU A 127 2.29 7.75 19.37
C LEU A 127 1.05 6.87 19.63
N ALA A 128 0.49 6.94 20.84
CA ALA A 128 -0.74 6.24 21.19
C ALA A 128 -1.93 6.72 20.33
N LEU A 129 -2.07 8.03 20.14
CA LEU A 129 -3.09 8.61 19.27
C LEU A 129 -2.93 8.13 17.82
N GLY A 130 -1.70 8.12 17.29
CA GLY A 130 -1.40 7.60 15.96
C GLY A 130 -1.75 6.12 15.81
N ALA A 131 -1.45 5.30 16.82
CA ALA A 131 -1.80 3.88 16.83
C ALA A 131 -3.33 3.67 16.86
N ILE A 132 -4.07 4.46 17.64
CA ILE A 132 -5.54 4.42 17.70
C ILE A 132 -6.14 4.80 16.34
N LEU A 133 -5.68 5.88 15.72
CA LEU A 133 -6.14 6.29 14.39
C LEU A 133 -5.84 5.24 13.33
N PHE A 134 -4.64 4.63 13.37
CA PHE A 134 -4.27 3.53 12.49
C PHE A 134 -5.18 2.31 12.69
N PHE A 135 -5.49 1.97 13.94
CA PHE A 135 -6.40 0.86 14.28
C PHE A 135 -7.83 1.12 13.77
N ILE A 136 -8.36 2.34 13.95
CA ILE A 136 -9.67 2.74 13.44
C ILE A 136 -9.69 2.70 11.91
N TYR A 137 -8.67 3.25 11.25
CA TYR A 137 -8.53 3.21 9.79
C TYR A 137 -8.51 1.77 9.28
N ARG A 138 -7.71 0.89 9.89
CA ARG A 138 -7.61 -0.52 9.54
C ARG A 138 -8.95 -1.24 9.73
N LYS A 139 -9.63 -1.03 10.86
CA LYS A 139 -10.94 -1.63 11.15
C LYS A 139 -12.01 -1.18 10.15
N ARG A 140 -12.07 0.11 9.84
CA ARG A 140 -13.01 0.68 8.86
C ARG A 140 -12.77 0.14 7.46
N ASN A 141 -11.50 0.10 7.03
CA ASN A 141 -11.15 -0.39 5.70
C ASN A 141 -11.47 -1.89 5.53
N ASN A 142 -11.21 -2.71 6.55
CA ASN A 142 -11.53 -4.14 6.51
C ASN A 142 -13.04 -4.40 6.44
N SER A 143 -13.83 -3.64 7.20
CA SER A 143 -15.30 -3.75 7.13
C SER A 143 -15.84 -3.46 5.72
N LEU A 144 -15.33 -2.40 5.08
CA LEU A 144 -15.71 -2.05 3.71
C LEU A 144 -15.39 -3.16 2.70
N LEU A 145 -14.24 -3.84 2.85
CA LEU A 145 -13.86 -4.96 1.99
C LEU A 145 -14.83 -6.14 2.15
N HIS A 146 -15.20 -6.51 3.38
CA HIS A 146 -16.18 -7.56 3.61
C HIS A 146 -17.57 -7.19 3.08
N THR A 147 -18.01 -5.94 3.20
CA THR A 147 -19.29 -5.49 2.62
C THR A 147 -19.29 -5.65 1.09
N LYS A 148 -18.19 -5.28 0.42
CA LYS A 148 -18.05 -5.45 -1.03
C LYS A 148 -18.04 -6.91 -1.44
N TYR A 149 -17.37 -7.75 -0.67
CA TYR A 149 -17.37 -9.21 -0.87
C TYR A 149 -18.78 -9.80 -0.78
N LYS A 150 -19.53 -9.50 0.29
CA LYS A 150 -20.91 -9.97 0.45
C LYS A 150 -21.80 -9.52 -0.70
N GLY A 151 -21.72 -8.24 -1.08
CA GLY A 151 -22.48 -7.72 -2.21
C GLY A 151 -22.11 -8.33 -3.57
N LEU A 152 -20.90 -8.90 -3.71
CA LEU A 152 -20.54 -9.68 -4.89
C LEU A 152 -21.17 -11.08 -4.88
N LEU A 153 -21.19 -11.75 -3.71
CA LEU A 153 -21.85 -13.05 -3.57
C LEU A 153 -23.35 -12.95 -3.84
N ASP A 154 -24.01 -11.92 -3.30
CA ASP A 154 -25.44 -11.69 -3.53
C ASP A 154 -25.73 -11.55 -5.04
N LYS A 155 -24.88 -10.82 -5.78
CA LYS A 155 -25.00 -10.67 -7.23
C LYS A 155 -24.88 -12.00 -7.96
N ILE A 156 -23.89 -12.82 -7.61
CA ILE A 156 -23.67 -14.14 -8.23
C ILE A 156 -24.88 -15.06 -7.97
N GLN A 157 -25.41 -15.06 -6.75
CA GLN A 157 -26.58 -15.87 -6.38
C GLN A 157 -27.88 -15.41 -7.08
N ILE A 158 -28.07 -14.09 -7.22
CA ILE A 158 -29.22 -13.52 -7.95
C ILE A 158 -29.16 -13.89 -9.44
N GLN A 159 -27.97 -13.84 -10.05
CA GLN A 159 -27.79 -14.24 -11.45
C GLN A 159 -28.17 -15.72 -11.65
N GLN A 160 -27.74 -16.62 -10.76
CA GLN A 160 -28.10 -18.05 -10.82
C GLN A 160 -29.61 -18.31 -10.67
N LYS A 161 -30.34 -17.49 -9.89
CA LYS A 161 -31.79 -17.64 -9.70
C LYS A 161 -32.61 -17.18 -10.91
N THR A 162 -32.01 -16.42 -11.82
CA THR A 162 -32.68 -15.80 -12.97
C THR A 162 -32.53 -16.64 -14.27
N GLU A 163 -31.78 -17.74 -14.24
CA GLU A 163 -31.56 -18.64 -15.39
C GLU A 163 -32.67 -19.71 -15.59
N ILE A 164 -33.95 -19.33 -15.44
CA ILE A 164 -35.05 -20.07 -16.10
C ILE A 164 -35.43 -19.24 -17.33
N PRO A 165 -35.07 -19.67 -18.55
CA PRO A 165 -35.41 -18.93 -19.74
C PRO A 165 -36.87 -19.20 -20.10
N ASP A 166 -37.75 -18.26 -19.79
CA ASP A 166 -38.94 -18.04 -20.61
C ASP A 166 -38.64 -16.93 -21.61
N LEU A 167 -38.69 -17.27 -22.90
CA LEU A 167 -38.39 -16.41 -24.03
C LEU A 167 -39.59 -15.51 -24.42
N SER A 168 -40.48 -15.23 -23.48
CA SER A 168 -41.65 -14.39 -23.68
C SER A 168 -41.96 -13.51 -22.48
N ASP A 169 -41.06 -12.57 -22.16
CA ASP A 169 -41.45 -11.24 -21.67
C ASP A 169 -40.20 -10.37 -21.46
N VAL A 170 -39.77 -9.72 -22.54
CA VAL A 170 -39.10 -8.42 -22.42
C VAL A 170 -40.11 -7.40 -22.93
N GLN A 171 -41.11 -7.12 -22.11
CA GLN A 171 -41.93 -5.92 -22.23
C GLN A 171 -41.30 -4.82 -21.37
N ASP A 172 -40.98 -3.71 -22.02
CA ASP A 172 -40.85 -2.36 -21.47
C ASP A 172 -40.17 -2.20 -20.10
N GLU A 173 -38.84 -2.23 -20.10
CA GLU A 173 -38.13 -1.24 -19.28
C GLU A 173 -37.85 0.00 -20.13
N ASN A 174 -38.42 1.14 -19.69
CA ASN A 174 -38.20 2.46 -20.24
C ASN A 174 -36.69 2.79 -20.33
N ILE A 175 -36.09 2.51 -21.49
CA ILE A 175 -34.79 3.07 -21.87
C ILE A 175 -35.04 4.56 -22.17
N PRO A 176 -34.31 5.50 -21.53
CA PRO A 176 -34.39 6.91 -21.89
C PRO A 176 -34.09 7.11 -23.39
N LYS A 177 -35.14 7.39 -24.17
CA LYS A 177 -35.16 7.49 -25.64
C LYS A 177 -34.36 8.67 -26.23
N GLU A 178 -33.63 9.43 -25.44
CA GLU A 178 -33.09 10.73 -25.89
C GLU A 178 -31.63 10.72 -26.36
N GLN A 179 -30.95 9.58 -26.49
CA GLN A 179 -29.52 9.58 -26.84
C GLN A 179 -29.12 8.95 -28.18
N SER A 180 -30.01 8.26 -28.91
CA SER A 180 -29.66 7.63 -30.19
C SER A 180 -30.26 8.35 -31.41
N SER A 181 -29.99 9.64 -31.59
CA SER A 181 -30.49 10.40 -32.75
C SER A 181 -29.90 9.99 -34.12
N ASN A 182 -29.06 8.95 -34.17
CA ASN A 182 -28.27 8.59 -35.35
C ASN A 182 -28.39 7.12 -35.82
N ILE A 183 -29.25 6.30 -35.21
CA ILE A 183 -29.42 4.88 -35.57
C ILE A 183 -30.91 4.57 -35.67
N ALA A 184 -31.35 3.97 -36.77
CA ALA A 184 -32.73 3.48 -36.89
C ALA A 184 -33.00 2.36 -35.87
N ASP A 185 -34.17 2.40 -35.23
CA ASP A 185 -34.55 1.49 -34.14
C ASP A 185 -34.42 0.00 -34.54
N GLU A 186 -34.77 -0.35 -35.78
CA GLU A 186 -34.61 -1.71 -36.31
C GLU A 186 -33.14 -2.17 -36.31
N THR A 187 -32.23 -1.28 -36.73
CA THR A 187 -30.79 -1.58 -36.77
C THR A 187 -30.22 -1.70 -35.36
N PHE A 188 -30.65 -0.82 -34.45
CA PHE A 188 -30.27 -0.90 -33.03
C PHE A 188 -30.66 -2.25 -32.43
N ASN A 189 -31.92 -2.66 -32.60
CA ASN A 189 -32.45 -3.91 -32.08
C ASN A 189 -31.76 -5.14 -32.70
N ALA A 190 -31.44 -5.10 -34.00
CA ALA A 190 -30.71 -6.16 -34.67
C ALA A 190 -29.29 -6.33 -34.12
N ILE A 191 -28.57 -5.23 -33.84
CA ILE A 191 -27.24 -5.27 -33.24
C ILE A 191 -27.32 -5.75 -31.78
N LEU A 192 -28.32 -5.29 -31.03
CA LEU A 192 -28.52 -5.68 -29.64
C LEU A 192 -28.72 -7.20 -29.50
N LYS A 193 -29.58 -7.82 -30.33
CA LYS A 193 -29.75 -9.28 -30.35
C LYS A 193 -28.43 -10.03 -30.59
N LYS A 194 -27.57 -9.50 -31.46
CA LYS A 194 -26.24 -10.09 -31.73
C LYS A 194 -25.29 -9.93 -30.55
N ILE A 195 -25.36 -8.81 -29.82
CA ILE A 195 -24.58 -8.57 -28.59
C ILE A 195 -24.99 -9.57 -27.51
N ILE A 196 -26.29 -9.75 -27.27
CA ILE A 196 -26.80 -10.72 -26.28
C ILE A 196 -26.32 -12.14 -26.61
N LYS A 197 -26.42 -12.54 -27.88
CA LYS A 197 -25.89 -13.84 -28.33
C LYS A 197 -24.38 -13.96 -28.12
N PHE A 198 -23.64 -12.88 -28.30
CA PHE A 198 -22.20 -12.85 -28.07
C PHE A 198 -21.85 -13.00 -26.58
N GLU A 199 -22.56 -12.31 -25.70
CA GLU A 199 -22.41 -12.42 -24.23
C GLU A 199 -22.60 -13.87 -23.76
N ASN A 200 -23.53 -14.61 -24.36
CA ASN A 200 -23.78 -16.03 -24.03
C ASN A 200 -22.77 -17.01 -24.66
N SER A 201 -21.80 -16.55 -25.45
CA SER A 201 -20.96 -17.43 -26.30
C SER A 201 -19.51 -17.59 -25.85
N ASP A 202 -19.13 -17.09 -24.67
CA ASP A 202 -17.76 -17.07 -24.11
C ASP A 202 -16.68 -16.47 -25.03
N LYS A 203 -17.03 -15.95 -26.21
CA LYS A 203 -16.10 -15.36 -27.18
C LYS A 203 -15.43 -14.08 -26.66
N TYR A 204 -15.99 -13.46 -25.62
CA TYR A 204 -15.38 -12.33 -24.92
C TYR A 204 -14.08 -12.72 -24.17
N LEU A 205 -13.82 -14.00 -23.95
CA LEU A 205 -12.58 -14.53 -23.37
C LEU A 205 -11.41 -14.54 -24.36
N LYS A 206 -11.64 -14.27 -25.65
CA LYS A 206 -10.57 -14.18 -26.66
C LYS A 206 -9.55 -13.09 -26.26
N LYS A 207 -8.26 -13.46 -26.15
CA LYS A 207 -7.17 -12.57 -25.70
C LYS A 207 -7.11 -11.24 -26.47
N ASP A 208 -7.08 -11.28 -27.80
CA ASP A 208 -6.91 -10.09 -28.67
C ASP A 208 -8.23 -9.46 -29.13
N ILE A 209 -9.26 -9.50 -28.28
CA ILE A 209 -10.55 -8.90 -28.62
C ILE A 209 -10.44 -7.37 -28.65
N ASN A 210 -10.91 -6.77 -29.74
CA ASN A 210 -11.00 -5.33 -29.91
C ASN A 210 -12.31 -4.97 -30.62
N LEU A 211 -12.66 -3.68 -30.60
CA LEU A 211 -13.93 -3.20 -31.15
C LEU A 211 -14.10 -3.54 -32.63
N THR A 212 -13.02 -3.44 -33.41
CA THR A 212 -12.99 -3.78 -34.85
C THR A 212 -13.24 -5.27 -35.08
N TRP A 213 -12.61 -6.13 -34.27
CA TRP A 213 -12.84 -7.57 -34.33
C TRP A 213 -14.30 -7.90 -34.03
N LEU A 214 -14.88 -7.31 -32.97
CA LEU A 214 -16.26 -7.59 -32.60
C LEU A 214 -17.24 -7.04 -33.63
N SER A 215 -17.01 -5.84 -34.20
CA SER A 215 -17.88 -5.29 -35.23
C SER A 215 -17.93 -6.19 -36.46
N ASN A 216 -16.76 -6.69 -36.90
CA ASN A 216 -16.67 -7.63 -38.00
C ASN A 216 -17.35 -8.96 -37.65
N HIS A 217 -17.15 -9.47 -36.42
CA HIS A 217 -17.78 -10.70 -35.95
C HIS A 217 -19.31 -10.63 -35.93
N LEU A 218 -19.86 -9.48 -35.54
CA LEU A 218 -21.30 -9.23 -35.51
C LEU A 218 -21.85 -8.68 -36.83
N ASN A 219 -21.01 -8.55 -37.86
CA ASN A 219 -21.38 -8.04 -39.17
C ASN A 219 -22.06 -6.64 -39.06
N THR A 220 -21.35 -5.72 -38.41
CA THR A 220 -21.74 -4.30 -38.19
C THR A 220 -20.50 -3.40 -38.26
N ASN A 221 -20.67 -2.09 -38.11
CA ASN A 221 -19.54 -1.15 -38.02
C ASN A 221 -19.21 -0.79 -36.56
N THR A 222 -17.99 -0.31 -36.33
CA THR A 222 -17.47 0.04 -35.00
C THR A 222 -18.25 1.17 -34.34
N LYS A 223 -18.76 2.14 -35.12
CA LYS A 223 -19.55 3.28 -34.63
C LYS A 223 -20.87 2.80 -34.01
N TYR A 224 -21.66 2.03 -34.76
CA TYR A 224 -22.93 1.49 -34.28
C TYR A 224 -22.73 0.52 -33.12
N LEU A 225 -21.72 -0.36 -33.19
CA LEU A 225 -21.43 -1.26 -32.08
C LEU A 225 -21.09 -0.50 -30.79
N SER A 226 -20.21 0.51 -30.87
CA SER A 226 -19.86 1.31 -29.71
C SER A 226 -21.05 2.08 -29.15
N GLU A 227 -21.91 2.62 -30.01
CA GLU A 227 -23.11 3.35 -29.59
C GLU A 227 -24.11 2.43 -28.89
N VAL A 228 -24.39 1.26 -29.47
CA VAL A 228 -25.31 0.28 -28.89
C VAL A 228 -24.77 -0.22 -27.54
N ILE A 229 -23.48 -0.52 -27.42
CA ILE A 229 -22.87 -0.92 -26.14
C ILE A 229 -22.99 0.22 -25.12
N LYS A 230 -22.72 1.46 -25.53
CA LYS A 230 -22.81 2.61 -24.63
C LYS A 230 -24.23 2.84 -24.15
N VAL A 231 -25.24 2.73 -25.02
CA VAL A 231 -26.65 2.90 -24.65
C VAL A 231 -27.14 1.73 -23.79
N HIS A 232 -26.89 0.49 -24.21
CA HIS A 232 -27.43 -0.71 -23.55
C HIS A 232 -26.71 -1.05 -22.23
N ARG A 233 -25.39 -0.88 -22.17
CA ARG A 233 -24.57 -1.29 -21.01
C ARG A 233 -24.04 -0.11 -20.21
N ASN A 234 -24.24 1.14 -20.65
CA ASN A 234 -23.66 2.35 -20.06
C ASN A 234 -22.14 2.24 -19.81
N LYS A 235 -21.43 1.59 -20.74
CA LYS A 235 -20.00 1.28 -20.63
C LYS A 235 -19.28 1.56 -21.94
N SER A 236 -18.00 1.94 -21.85
CA SER A 236 -17.10 1.89 -23.01
C SER A 236 -16.84 0.43 -23.39
N PHE A 237 -16.48 0.17 -24.66
CA PHE A 237 -16.17 -1.19 -25.13
C PHE A 237 -15.17 -1.94 -24.22
N ASN A 238 -14.09 -1.28 -23.80
CA ASN A 238 -13.09 -1.90 -22.93
C ASN A 238 -13.67 -2.25 -21.55
N ASN A 239 -14.48 -1.37 -20.96
CA ASN A 239 -15.11 -1.65 -19.66
C ASN A 239 -16.20 -2.72 -19.78
N TYR A 240 -16.90 -2.77 -20.91
CA TYR A 240 -17.87 -3.80 -21.24
C TYR A 240 -17.21 -5.19 -21.28
N ILE A 241 -16.15 -5.37 -22.09
CA ILE A 241 -15.42 -6.66 -22.16
C ILE A 241 -14.80 -7.03 -20.81
N ASN A 242 -14.21 -6.07 -20.09
CA ASN A 242 -13.69 -6.32 -18.75
C ASN A 242 -14.77 -6.82 -17.79
N GLY A 243 -15.96 -6.21 -17.82
CA GLY A 243 -17.09 -6.65 -17.00
C GLY A 243 -17.42 -8.12 -17.22
N LEU A 244 -17.61 -8.53 -18.48
CA LEU A 244 -17.91 -9.92 -18.84
C LEU A 244 -16.82 -10.90 -18.40
N ARG A 245 -15.54 -10.55 -18.59
CA ARG A 245 -14.41 -11.40 -18.18
C ARG A 245 -14.32 -11.56 -16.66
N ILE A 246 -14.52 -10.46 -15.92
CA ILE A 246 -14.51 -10.51 -14.46
C ILE A 246 -15.70 -11.33 -13.94
N GLU A 247 -16.89 -11.12 -14.49
CA GLU A 247 -18.09 -11.89 -14.17
C GLU A 247 -17.88 -13.39 -14.38
N TYR A 248 -17.34 -13.78 -15.54
CA TYR A 248 -16.98 -15.17 -15.83
C TYR A 248 -16.05 -15.75 -14.76
N ILE A 249 -14.92 -15.10 -14.46
CA ILE A 249 -13.97 -15.68 -13.51
C ILE A 249 -14.51 -15.69 -12.07
N THR A 250 -15.34 -14.71 -11.68
CA THR A 250 -15.98 -14.72 -10.36
C THR A 250 -16.96 -15.87 -10.22
N ARG A 251 -17.71 -16.17 -11.29
CA ARG A 251 -18.61 -17.33 -11.35
C ARG A 251 -17.83 -18.63 -11.27
N GLN A 252 -16.76 -18.78 -12.07
CA GLN A 252 -15.89 -19.97 -12.00
C GLN A 252 -15.27 -20.17 -10.63
N LEU A 253 -14.81 -19.12 -9.96
CA LEU A 253 -14.26 -19.19 -8.60
C LEU A 253 -15.31 -19.59 -7.55
N TYR A 254 -16.54 -19.11 -7.71
CA TYR A 254 -17.65 -19.44 -6.83
C TYR A 254 -18.10 -20.90 -7.02
N GLU A 255 -18.39 -21.29 -8.25
CA GLU A 255 -18.99 -22.59 -8.60
C GLU A 255 -17.98 -23.75 -8.58
N ASN A 256 -16.72 -23.50 -8.95
CA ASN A 256 -15.72 -24.55 -9.13
C ASN A 256 -14.56 -24.36 -8.15
N PRO A 257 -14.55 -25.07 -7.00
CA PRO A 257 -13.48 -24.95 -5.99
C PRO A 257 -12.07 -25.19 -6.54
N VAL A 258 -11.92 -26.00 -7.58
CA VAL A 258 -10.63 -26.24 -8.25
C VAL A 258 -9.99 -24.94 -8.76
N TYR A 259 -10.79 -23.97 -9.22
CA TYR A 259 -10.26 -22.68 -9.67
C TYR A 259 -9.60 -21.87 -8.55
N ARG A 260 -9.93 -22.14 -7.29
CA ARG A 260 -9.35 -21.46 -6.11
C ARG A 260 -7.92 -21.93 -5.82
N GLU A 261 -7.49 -23.04 -6.42
CA GLU A 261 -6.12 -23.56 -6.29
C GLU A 261 -5.18 -23.08 -7.42
N TYR A 262 -5.73 -22.49 -8.48
CA TYR A 262 -4.91 -21.98 -9.57
C TYR A 262 -4.17 -20.69 -9.20
N LYS A 263 -2.99 -20.52 -9.81
CA LYS A 263 -2.23 -19.28 -9.72
C LYS A 263 -2.99 -18.14 -10.39
N ILE A 264 -2.87 -16.93 -9.85
CA ILE A 264 -3.46 -15.70 -10.44
C ILE A 264 -3.07 -15.52 -11.91
N THR A 265 -1.86 -15.94 -12.30
CA THR A 265 -1.40 -15.90 -13.69
C THR A 265 -2.26 -16.77 -14.60
N TYR A 266 -2.59 -17.99 -14.16
CA TYR A 266 -3.46 -18.89 -14.91
C TYR A 266 -4.88 -18.33 -15.00
N LEU A 267 -5.44 -17.86 -13.88
CA LEU A 267 -6.79 -17.28 -13.85
C LEU A 267 -6.90 -16.07 -14.81
N ALA A 268 -5.86 -15.24 -14.87
CA ALA A 268 -5.82 -14.12 -15.80
C ALA A 268 -5.85 -14.58 -17.27
N GLU A 269 -5.05 -15.58 -17.61
CA GLU A 269 -5.02 -16.13 -18.98
C GLU A 269 -6.33 -16.80 -19.37
N GLU A 270 -6.92 -17.56 -18.44
CA GLU A 270 -8.20 -18.26 -18.60
C GLU A 270 -9.35 -17.29 -18.90
N CYS A 271 -9.40 -16.15 -18.21
CA CYS A 271 -10.40 -15.11 -18.47
C CYS A 271 -9.98 -14.09 -19.56
N GLY A 272 -8.95 -14.40 -20.35
CA GLY A 272 -8.59 -13.65 -21.56
C GLY A 272 -7.68 -12.43 -21.36
N TYR A 273 -7.06 -12.26 -20.20
CA TYR A 273 -6.07 -11.20 -19.97
C TYR A 273 -4.68 -11.63 -20.40
N ALA A 274 -3.96 -10.73 -21.08
CA ALA A 274 -2.57 -10.92 -21.44
C ALA A 274 -1.59 -10.68 -20.27
N SER A 275 -1.99 -9.85 -19.30
CA SER A 275 -1.17 -9.48 -18.15
C SER A 275 -1.92 -9.76 -16.84
N PRO A 276 -1.32 -10.54 -15.92
CA PRO A 276 -1.87 -10.77 -14.58
C PRO A 276 -2.08 -9.48 -13.78
N GLN A 277 -1.21 -8.47 -13.97
CA GLN A 277 -1.32 -7.18 -13.30
C GLN A 277 -2.56 -6.41 -13.78
N VAL A 278 -2.81 -6.41 -15.10
CA VAL A 278 -4.01 -5.79 -15.67
C VAL A 278 -5.27 -6.50 -15.18
N PHE A 279 -5.24 -7.83 -15.10
CA PHE A 279 -6.33 -8.63 -14.52
C PHE A 279 -6.64 -8.21 -13.07
N VAL A 280 -5.62 -8.15 -12.20
CA VAL A 280 -5.82 -7.79 -10.78
C VAL A 280 -6.44 -6.40 -10.63
N ILE A 281 -6.01 -5.43 -11.44
CA ILE A 281 -6.55 -4.07 -11.43
C ILE A 281 -8.01 -4.07 -11.91
N ALA A 282 -8.31 -4.75 -13.03
CA ALA A 282 -9.65 -4.85 -13.56
C ALA A 282 -10.60 -5.54 -12.57
N PHE A 283 -10.18 -6.68 -12.01
CA PHE A 283 -10.96 -7.41 -11.00
C PHE A 283 -11.28 -6.52 -9.80
N LYS A 284 -10.29 -5.81 -9.25
CA LYS A 284 -10.52 -4.89 -8.13
C LYS A 284 -11.42 -3.73 -8.48
N ARG A 285 -11.36 -3.23 -9.71
CA ARG A 285 -12.21 -2.13 -10.16
C ARG A 285 -13.67 -2.58 -10.29
N GLU A 286 -13.92 -3.74 -10.89
CA GLU A 286 -15.28 -4.24 -11.11
C GLU A 286 -15.92 -4.81 -9.83
N THR A 287 -15.15 -5.53 -9.00
CA THR A 287 -15.67 -6.19 -7.79
C THR A 287 -15.48 -5.40 -6.49
N GLY A 288 -14.54 -4.45 -6.49
CA GLY A 288 -14.15 -3.70 -5.30
C GLY A 288 -13.14 -4.41 -4.38
N VAL A 289 -12.79 -5.68 -4.64
CA VAL A 289 -11.84 -6.49 -3.85
C VAL A 289 -10.77 -7.12 -4.74
N THR A 290 -9.63 -7.56 -4.21
CA THR A 290 -8.60 -8.22 -5.02
C THR A 290 -8.97 -9.68 -5.31
N PRO A 291 -8.47 -10.29 -6.41
CA PRO A 291 -8.68 -11.71 -6.68
C PRO A 291 -8.24 -12.60 -5.51
N SER A 292 -7.06 -12.32 -4.93
CA SER A 292 -6.53 -13.09 -3.80
C SER A 292 -7.44 -13.03 -2.58
N TYR A 293 -7.96 -11.85 -2.25
CA TYR A 293 -8.90 -11.70 -1.14
C TYR A 293 -10.21 -12.45 -1.40
N PHE A 294 -10.75 -12.37 -2.62
CA PHE A 294 -11.96 -13.09 -3.00
C PHE A 294 -11.78 -14.62 -2.87
N ILE A 295 -10.64 -15.14 -3.35
CA ILE A 295 -10.29 -16.56 -3.26
C ILE A 295 -10.14 -17.00 -1.80
N GLU A 296 -9.42 -16.24 -0.98
CA GLU A 296 -9.21 -16.52 0.44
C GLU A 296 -10.54 -16.63 1.18
N GLN A 297 -11.43 -15.65 0.99
CA GLN A 297 -12.75 -15.66 1.62
C GLN A 297 -13.62 -16.84 1.18
N LEU A 298 -13.57 -17.24 -0.09
CA LEU A 298 -14.27 -18.44 -0.57
C LEU A 298 -13.71 -19.73 0.04
N LYS A 299 -12.38 -19.80 0.28
CA LYS A 299 -11.75 -20.95 0.94
C LYS A 299 -12.15 -21.03 2.42
N ASP A 300 -12.14 -19.89 3.11
CA ASP A 300 -12.56 -19.80 4.52
C ASP A 300 -14.01 -20.29 4.69
N GLN A 301 -14.94 -19.82 3.84
CA GLN A 301 -16.33 -20.27 3.85
C GLN A 301 -16.47 -21.78 3.59
N SER A 302 -15.71 -22.35 2.64
CA SER A 302 -15.76 -23.81 2.42
C SER A 302 -15.23 -24.61 3.60
N ASN A 303 -14.23 -24.07 4.32
CA ASN A 303 -13.68 -24.70 5.51
C ASN A 303 -14.67 -24.65 6.68
N GLU A 304 -15.33 -23.50 6.91
CA GLU A 304 -16.35 -23.34 7.95
C GLU A 304 -17.52 -24.31 7.75
N ASN A 305 -18.07 -24.38 6.53
CA ASN A 305 -19.15 -25.31 6.19
C ASN A 305 -18.75 -26.78 6.38
N TYR A 306 -17.48 -27.12 6.14
CA TYR A 306 -16.97 -28.47 6.37
C TYR A 306 -16.89 -28.79 7.87
N GLN A 307 -16.43 -27.85 8.70
CA GLN A 307 -16.38 -28.05 10.15
C GLN A 307 -17.80 -28.22 10.75
N GLU A 308 -18.78 -27.43 10.29
CA GLU A 308 -20.18 -27.56 10.73
C GLU A 308 -20.82 -28.88 10.27
N SER A 309 -20.38 -29.46 9.16
CA SER A 309 -20.91 -30.75 8.68
C SER A 309 -20.42 -31.96 9.50
N ILE A 310 -19.37 -31.78 10.30
CA ILE A 310 -18.72 -32.84 11.10
C ILE A 310 -19.10 -32.74 12.58
N SER A 311 -19.55 -31.56 13.05
CA SER A 311 -20.06 -31.32 14.40
C SER A 311 -21.51 -31.71 14.57
#